data_AF-A0A8C8SRB8-F1
#
_entry.id   AF-A0A8C8SRB8-F1
#
_cell.length_a   1.000
_cell.length_b   1.000
_cell.length_c   1.000
_cell.angle_alpha   90.00
_cell.angle_beta   90.00
_cell.angle_gamma   90.00
#
_symmetry.space_group_name_H-M   'P 1'
#
loop_
_entity.id
_entity.type
_entity.pdbx_description
1 polymer ?
#
loop_
_entity_poly.entity_id
_entity_poly.type
_entity_poly.pdbx_seq_one_letter_code
_entity_poly.pdbx_strand_id
1 'polypeptide(L)'
;FSPILLVRKSLWTVPCDFPNIENGALSDYYKNHRERAFPAQLGVKIYYKCHNGYISTSEESWNLIRCTREGWNPMPKCLKKCSPYFLVNGKYQYLRGKTYKEGDEISYVCEPEYSPANQQAKVTCTKNDWSPTPRCISNRKHHLCSTVKLVKKKIILRNTSNREVQSKQRFMRCIMENIWQT
;
A
#
# COMPACT_ATOMS: atom_id res chain seq x y z
N PHE A 1 18.60 52.62 37.34
CA PHE A 1 17.45 51.75 37.61
C PHE A 1 16.75 51.43 36.29
N SER A 2 17.16 50.37 35.60
CA SER A 2 16.45 49.87 34.40
C SER A 2 15.65 48.63 34.80
N PRO A 3 14.32 48.62 34.67
CA PRO A 3 13.55 47.42 34.92
C PRO A 3 13.66 46.49 33.71
N ILE A 4 14.22 45.32 33.95
CA ILE A 4 14.23 44.18 33.03
C ILE A 4 12.78 43.87 32.68
N LEU A 5 12.41 44.02 31.40
CA LEU A 5 11.19 43.43 30.85
C LEU A 5 11.32 41.90 30.91
N LEU A 6 10.94 41.32 32.04
CA LEU A 6 10.52 39.93 32.09
C LEU A 6 9.23 39.85 31.27
N VAL A 7 9.38 39.65 29.96
CA VAL A 7 8.30 39.10 29.14
C VAL A 7 7.97 37.77 29.79
N ARG A 8 6.94 37.74 30.63
CA ARG A 8 6.24 36.51 31.02
C ARG A 8 5.79 35.90 29.69
N LYS A 9 6.64 35.04 29.09
CA LYS A 9 6.18 34.06 28.12
C LYS A 9 5.02 33.39 28.81
N SER A 10 3.82 33.66 28.31
CA SER A 10 2.58 33.12 28.83
C SER A 10 2.75 31.61 28.95
N LEU A 11 2.86 31.10 30.18
CA LEU A 11 2.95 29.69 30.55
C LEU A 11 1.59 29.00 30.33
N TRP A 12 0.94 29.25 29.19
CA TRP A 12 -0.27 28.53 28.83
C TRP A 12 0.16 27.14 28.38
N THR A 13 0.09 26.21 29.32
CA THR A 13 0.14 24.78 29.02
C THR A 13 -1.02 24.47 28.10
N VAL A 14 -0.72 24.18 26.82
CA VAL A 14 -1.75 23.82 25.85
C VAL A 14 -2.24 22.42 26.18
N PRO A 15 -3.49 22.26 26.63
CA PRO A 15 -4.07 20.93 26.83
C PRO A 15 -4.28 20.27 25.46
N CYS A 16 -4.36 18.94 25.43
CA CYS A 16 -4.46 18.21 24.17
C CYS A 16 -5.92 18.02 23.76
N ASP A 17 -6.28 18.43 22.54
CA ASP A 17 -7.61 18.18 21.98
C ASP A 17 -7.87 16.69 21.71
N PHE A 18 -9.12 16.37 21.36
CA PHE A 18 -9.49 15.04 20.92
C PHE A 18 -8.62 14.61 19.72
N PRO A 19 -7.83 13.52 19.83
CA PRO A 19 -6.91 13.12 18.78
C PRO A 19 -7.67 12.67 17.53
N ASN A 20 -7.30 13.22 16.38
CA ASN A 20 -7.75 12.72 15.09
C ASN A 20 -6.86 11.55 14.66
N ILE A 21 -7.40 10.34 14.67
CA ILE A 21 -6.66 9.10 14.35
C ILE A 21 -7.24 8.50 13.08
N GLU A 22 -6.58 8.73 11.95
CA GLU A 22 -6.97 8.11 10.68
C GLU A 22 -6.91 6.59 10.80
N ASN A 23 -8.00 5.90 10.45
CA ASN A 23 -8.11 4.44 10.59
C ASN A 23 -7.89 3.92 12.03
N GLY A 24 -8.21 4.72 13.04
CA GLY A 24 -8.19 4.30 14.44
C GLY A 24 -9.25 4.98 15.28
N ALA A 25 -9.33 4.57 16.53
CA ALA A 25 -10.31 5.08 17.47
C ALA A 25 -9.82 4.96 18.92
N LEU A 26 -10.24 5.91 19.75
CA LEU A 26 -10.15 5.77 21.21
C LEU A 26 -11.14 4.72 21.74
N SER A 27 -11.01 4.36 23.01
CA SER A 27 -12.02 3.57 23.71
C SER A 27 -13.37 4.29 23.76
N ASP A 28 -14.45 3.51 23.89
CA ASP A 28 -15.81 4.06 23.84
C ASP A 28 -16.10 5.01 25.00
N TYR A 29 -15.39 4.87 26.12
CA TYR A 29 -15.41 5.84 27.21
C TYR A 29 -15.11 7.27 26.72
N TYR A 30 -14.00 7.47 26.01
CA TYR A 30 -13.59 8.79 25.52
C TYR A 30 -14.45 9.30 24.36
N LYS A 31 -15.03 8.40 23.56
CA LYS A 31 -16.00 8.77 22.53
C LYS A 31 -17.29 9.31 23.15
N ASN A 32 -17.82 8.62 24.16
CA ASN A 32 -19.11 8.96 24.79
C ASN A 32 -19.00 10.14 25.76
N HIS A 33 -17.79 10.43 26.27
CA HIS A 33 -17.55 11.52 27.23
C HIS A 33 -16.62 12.61 26.67
N ARG A 34 -16.65 12.83 25.35
CA ARG A 34 -15.75 13.75 24.65
C ARG A 34 -15.71 15.15 25.27
N GLU A 35 -16.87 15.74 25.55
CA GLU A 35 -16.99 17.10 26.10
C GLU A 35 -16.42 17.24 27.53
N ARG A 36 -16.40 16.15 28.29
CA ARG A 36 -15.91 16.16 29.68
C ARG A 36 -14.44 15.76 29.78
N ALA A 37 -13.97 14.93 28.85
CA ALA A 37 -12.62 14.39 28.84
C ALA A 37 -11.61 15.27 28.09
N PHE A 38 -12.08 16.17 27.22
CA PHE A 38 -11.23 17.03 26.40
C PHE A 38 -11.59 18.51 26.55
N PRO A 39 -10.61 19.41 26.49
CA PRO A 39 -9.19 19.15 26.19
C PRO A 39 -8.45 18.50 27.38
N ALA A 40 -7.63 17.49 27.09
CA ALA A 40 -6.96 16.68 28.08
C ALA A 40 -5.79 17.43 28.73
N GLN A 41 -5.68 17.34 30.05
CA GLN A 41 -4.58 17.97 30.80
C GLN A 41 -3.24 17.29 30.51
N LEU A 42 -2.14 18.03 30.72
CA LEU A 42 -0.79 17.48 30.60
C LEU A 42 -0.61 16.25 31.49
N GLY A 43 0.04 15.23 30.96
CA GLY A 43 0.29 13.97 31.66
C GLY A 43 -0.84 12.95 31.57
N VAL A 44 -2.05 13.35 31.13
CA VAL A 44 -3.15 12.41 30.84
C VAL A 44 -2.70 11.38 29.82
N LYS A 45 -3.05 10.12 30.10
CA LYS A 45 -2.73 8.95 29.30
C LYS A 45 -4.02 8.31 28.81
N ILE A 46 -4.12 8.11 27.50
CA ILE A 46 -5.28 7.47 26.87
C ILE A 46 -4.82 6.37 25.92
N TYR A 47 -5.69 5.38 25.69
CA TYR A 47 -5.43 4.28 24.78
C TYR A 47 -6.23 4.44 23.49
N TYR A 48 -5.59 4.12 22.37
CA TYR A 48 -6.24 4.02 21.06
C TYR A 48 -5.98 2.66 20.43
N LYS A 49 -6.86 2.25 19.53
CA LYS A 49 -6.69 1.06 18.69
C LYS A 49 -6.82 1.42 17.22
N CYS A 50 -6.15 0.67 16.37
CA CYS A 50 -6.34 0.77 14.93
C CYS A 50 -7.56 -0.06 14.49
N HIS A 51 -8.23 0.38 13.43
CA HIS A 51 -9.30 -0.37 12.79
C HIS A 51 -8.75 -1.63 12.10
N ASN A 52 -9.64 -2.56 11.76
CA ASN A 52 -9.28 -3.78 11.04
C ASN A 52 -8.56 -3.45 9.74
N GLY A 53 -7.47 -4.17 9.47
CA GLY A 53 -6.60 -3.92 8.31
C GLY A 53 -5.56 -2.80 8.54
N TYR A 54 -5.44 -2.29 9.76
CA TYR A 54 -4.40 -1.33 10.15
C TYR A 54 -3.70 -1.78 11.42
N ILE A 55 -2.48 -1.28 11.62
CA ILE A 55 -1.63 -1.61 12.77
C ILE A 55 -0.89 -0.37 13.26
N SER A 56 -0.64 -0.26 14.56
CA SER A 56 0.17 0.81 15.13
C SER A 56 1.66 0.57 14.87
N THR A 57 2.49 1.56 15.18
CA THR A 57 3.95 1.42 15.11
C THR A 57 4.51 0.40 16.09
N SER A 58 3.88 0.21 17.25
CA SER A 58 4.24 -0.80 18.27
C SER A 58 3.59 -2.16 18.03
N GLU A 59 2.70 -2.29 17.04
CA GLU A 59 2.02 -3.55 16.69
C GLU A 59 1.08 -4.09 17.78
N GLU A 60 0.80 -3.30 18.82
CA GLU A 60 -0.13 -3.62 19.89
C GLU A 60 -1.58 -3.30 19.51
N SER A 61 -2.52 -4.08 20.06
CA SER A 61 -3.96 -3.87 19.86
C SER A 61 -4.43 -2.55 20.45
N TRP A 62 -3.92 -2.19 21.63
CA TRP A 62 -4.18 -0.93 22.32
C TRP A 62 -2.87 -0.20 22.58
N ASN A 63 -2.82 1.07 22.21
CA ASN A 63 -1.60 1.85 22.15
C ASN A 63 -1.75 3.09 23.04
N LEU A 64 -0.81 3.27 23.96
CA LEU A 64 -0.82 4.36 24.93
C LEU A 64 -0.24 5.64 24.32
N ILE A 65 -0.98 6.74 24.44
CA ILE A 65 -0.49 8.09 24.14
C ILE A 65 -0.63 8.97 25.37
N ARG A 66 0.30 9.91 25.53
CA ARG A 66 0.34 10.85 26.65
C ARG A 66 0.26 12.28 26.13
N CYS A 67 -0.56 13.10 26.78
CA CYS A 67 -0.59 14.53 26.51
C CYS A 67 0.69 15.18 27.06
N THR A 68 1.52 15.73 26.18
CA THR A 68 2.71 16.51 26.50
C THR A 68 2.53 17.96 26.07
N ARG A 69 3.53 18.80 26.37
CA ARG A 69 3.50 20.21 25.94
C ARG A 69 3.57 20.36 24.43
N GLU A 70 4.05 19.34 23.72
CA GLU A 70 4.09 19.27 22.25
C GLU A 70 2.83 18.61 21.64
N GLY A 71 1.86 18.18 22.47
CA GLY A 71 0.67 17.46 22.03
C GLY A 71 0.68 15.97 22.40
N TRP A 72 -0.04 15.14 21.66
CA TRP A 72 -0.07 13.69 21.92
C TRP A 72 1.25 13.03 21.53
N ASN A 73 1.85 12.29 22.46
CA ASN A 73 3.10 11.58 22.24
C ASN A 73 3.03 10.11 22.74
N PRO A 74 3.40 9.11 21.92
CA PRO A 74 3.66 9.23 20.48
C PRO A 74 2.43 9.76 19.74
N MET A 75 2.67 10.42 18.60
CA MET A 75 1.57 10.84 17.73
C MET A 75 0.81 9.58 17.29
N PRO A 76 -0.50 9.46 17.57
CA PRO A 76 -1.25 8.26 17.22
C PRO A 76 -1.27 8.08 15.70
N LYS A 77 -0.85 6.90 15.22
CA LYS A 77 -0.75 6.59 13.81
C LYS A 77 -1.09 5.13 13.56
N CYS A 78 -1.99 4.91 12.59
CA CYS A 78 -2.35 3.58 12.11
C CYS A 78 -1.86 3.42 10.68
N LEU A 79 -0.98 2.44 10.46
CA LEU A 79 -0.41 2.09 9.16
C LEU A 79 -1.22 0.98 8.52
N LYS A 80 -1.35 0.99 7.18
CA LYS A 80 -2.01 -0.11 6.47
C LYS A 80 -1.29 -1.42 6.78
N LYS A 81 -2.04 -2.44 7.16
CA LYS A 81 -1.57 -3.83 7.23
C LYS A 81 -1.84 -4.49 5.89
N CYS A 82 -0.78 -4.97 5.24
CA CYS A 82 -0.89 -5.76 4.02
C CYS A 82 -0.66 -7.24 4.33
N SER A 83 -1.48 -8.09 3.75
CA SER A 83 -1.37 -9.54 3.88
C SER A 83 -1.04 -10.13 2.52
N PRO A 84 -0.02 -11.00 2.42
CA PRO A 84 0.19 -11.78 1.21
C PRO A 84 -1.03 -12.65 0.96
N TYR A 85 -1.51 -12.67 -0.27
CA TYR A 85 -2.66 -13.49 -0.68
C TYR A 85 -2.19 -14.65 -1.56
N PHE A 86 -3.11 -15.48 -2.06
CA PHE A 86 -2.74 -16.56 -2.97
C PHE A 86 -2.26 -16.00 -4.32
N LEU A 87 -0.99 -16.27 -4.68
CA LEU A 87 -0.42 -15.84 -5.94
C LEU A 87 -0.53 -16.98 -6.97
N VAL A 88 -1.35 -16.78 -8.00
CA VAL A 88 -1.53 -17.78 -9.07
C VAL A 88 -0.23 -17.90 -9.88
N ASN A 89 0.25 -19.14 -10.08
CA ASN A 89 1.51 -19.45 -10.76
C ASN A 89 2.74 -18.75 -10.14
N GLY A 90 2.74 -18.58 -8.82
CA GLY A 90 3.87 -18.01 -8.11
C GLY A 90 3.77 -18.18 -6.60
N LYS A 91 4.78 -17.70 -5.89
CA LYS A 91 4.82 -17.69 -4.43
C LYS A 91 5.64 -16.51 -3.92
N TYR A 92 5.22 -15.93 -2.82
CA TYR A 92 6.02 -14.92 -2.12
C TYR A 92 7.23 -15.56 -1.47
N GLN A 93 8.35 -14.83 -1.47
CA GLN A 93 9.57 -15.27 -0.83
C GLN A 93 9.53 -14.91 0.66
N TYR A 94 10.09 -15.79 1.51
CA TYR A 94 10.31 -15.51 2.94
C TYR A 94 9.06 -15.07 3.72
N LEU A 95 7.92 -15.75 3.53
CA LEU A 95 6.69 -15.61 4.30
C LEU A 95 6.85 -16.11 5.75
N ARG A 96 7.80 -15.59 6.53
CA ARG A 96 7.97 -16.00 7.94
C ARG A 96 7.17 -15.11 8.86
N GLY A 97 5.86 -15.39 8.98
CA GLY A 97 5.01 -14.98 10.11
C GLY A 97 4.95 -13.49 10.45
N LYS A 98 5.45 -12.61 9.56
CA LYS A 98 5.53 -11.17 9.78
C LYS A 98 4.25 -10.52 9.28
N THR A 99 3.73 -9.61 10.08
CA THR A 99 2.76 -8.63 9.61
C THR A 99 3.51 -7.61 8.76
N TYR A 100 3.06 -7.37 7.53
CA TYR A 100 3.63 -6.32 6.70
C TYR A 100 2.82 -5.04 6.87
N LYS A 101 3.53 -3.93 7.04
CA LYS A 101 2.95 -2.60 7.23
C LYS A 101 3.31 -1.68 6.09
N GLU A 102 2.56 -0.60 5.95
CA GLU A 102 2.79 0.45 4.96
C GLU A 102 4.28 0.85 4.92
N GLY A 103 4.86 0.78 3.73
CA GLY A 103 6.29 1.00 3.46
C GLY A 103 7.12 -0.28 3.30
N ASP A 104 6.63 -1.44 3.79
CA ASP A 104 7.36 -2.70 3.65
C ASP A 104 7.40 -3.18 2.19
N GLU A 105 8.57 -3.67 1.75
CA GLU A 105 8.76 -4.30 0.44
C GLU A 105 8.92 -5.81 0.59
N ILE A 106 8.26 -6.57 -0.28
CA ILE A 106 8.42 -8.02 -0.39
C ILE A 106 8.70 -8.45 -1.82
N SER A 107 9.37 -9.59 -1.97
CA SER A 107 9.62 -10.22 -3.26
C SER A 107 8.77 -11.47 -3.44
N TYR A 108 8.52 -11.83 -4.69
CA TYR A 108 7.85 -13.05 -5.09
C TYR A 108 8.61 -13.74 -6.24
N VAL A 109 8.29 -15.00 -6.50
CA VAL A 109 8.79 -15.74 -7.66
C VAL A 109 7.60 -16.31 -8.43
N CYS A 110 7.75 -16.42 -9.74
CA CYS A 110 6.78 -17.11 -10.59
C CYS A 110 7.22 -18.55 -10.84
N GLU A 111 6.25 -19.43 -11.05
CA GLU A 111 6.44 -20.80 -11.51
C GLU A 111 7.10 -20.82 -12.92
N PRO A 112 7.70 -21.94 -13.34
CA PRO A 112 8.23 -22.10 -14.69
C PRO A 112 7.20 -21.74 -15.77
N GLU A 113 7.64 -21.15 -16.88
CA GLU A 113 6.80 -20.61 -17.97
C GLU A 113 6.00 -19.33 -17.65
N TYR A 114 6.23 -18.72 -16.50
CA TYR A 114 5.65 -17.43 -16.12
C TYR A 114 6.73 -16.41 -15.77
N SER A 115 6.37 -15.13 -15.83
CA SER A 115 7.24 -14.02 -15.42
C SER A 115 6.46 -12.95 -14.64
N PRO A 116 7.13 -12.19 -13.77
CA PRO A 116 6.51 -11.10 -13.03
C PRO A 116 5.94 -10.06 -13.99
N ALA A 117 4.67 -9.69 -13.82
CA ALA A 117 4.03 -8.68 -14.65
C ALA A 117 4.73 -7.31 -14.56
N ASN A 118 5.32 -7.01 -13.41
CA ASN A 118 6.06 -5.78 -13.15
C ASN A 118 7.57 -5.90 -13.42
N GLN A 119 8.04 -7.02 -13.98
CA GLN A 119 9.45 -7.32 -14.30
C GLN A 119 10.43 -7.40 -13.11
N GLN A 120 10.12 -6.74 -11.99
CA GLN A 120 10.99 -6.63 -10.81
C GLN A 120 10.74 -7.73 -9.78
N ALA A 121 9.59 -8.40 -9.82
CA ALA A 121 9.17 -9.41 -8.84
C ALA A 121 9.12 -8.89 -7.38
N LYS A 122 8.91 -7.58 -7.22
CA LYS A 122 8.84 -6.88 -5.93
C LYS A 122 7.56 -6.07 -5.82
N VAL A 123 7.02 -5.95 -4.62
CA VAL A 123 5.84 -5.13 -4.34
C VAL A 123 5.98 -4.45 -2.98
N THR A 124 5.41 -3.27 -2.86
CA THR A 124 5.44 -2.47 -1.64
C THR A 124 4.04 -2.40 -1.04
N CYS A 125 3.95 -2.56 0.29
CA CYS A 125 2.71 -2.33 1.02
C CYS A 125 2.43 -0.82 1.02
N THR A 126 1.36 -0.40 0.37
CA THR A 126 0.95 1.01 0.33
C THR A 126 -0.32 1.21 1.16
N LYS A 127 -0.80 2.45 1.26
CA LYS A 127 -2.12 2.75 1.84
C LYS A 127 -3.27 1.97 1.17
N ASN A 128 -3.08 1.63 -0.12
CA ASN A 128 -4.06 0.93 -0.95
C ASN A 128 -3.71 -0.56 -1.16
N ASP A 129 -2.97 -1.18 -0.24
CA ASP A 129 -2.46 -2.56 -0.34
C ASP A 129 -1.21 -2.69 -1.24
N TRP A 130 -0.85 -3.92 -1.63
CA TRP A 130 0.33 -4.23 -2.44
C TRP A 130 0.32 -3.52 -3.80
N SER A 131 1.36 -2.71 -4.04
CA SER A 131 1.58 -2.02 -5.30
C SER A 131 3.01 -2.23 -5.82
N PRO A 132 3.19 -2.54 -7.12
CA PRO A 132 2.13 -2.91 -8.07
C PRO A 132 1.46 -4.24 -7.65
N THR A 133 0.24 -4.52 -8.12
CA THR A 133 -0.44 -5.78 -7.79
C THR A 133 0.38 -6.99 -8.28
N PRO A 134 0.87 -7.86 -7.37
CA PRO A 134 1.72 -8.98 -7.73
C PRO A 134 0.96 -9.98 -8.61
N ARG A 135 1.53 -10.26 -9.79
CA ARG A 135 0.94 -11.12 -10.82
C ARG A 135 2.04 -11.82 -11.62
N CYS A 136 1.82 -13.10 -11.91
CA CYS A 136 2.63 -13.88 -12.82
C CYS A 136 1.90 -14.05 -14.16
N ILE A 137 2.54 -13.62 -15.25
CA ILE A 137 1.99 -13.67 -16.61
C ILE A 137 2.68 -14.75 -17.43
N SER A 138 1.92 -15.46 -18.28
CA SER A 138 2.48 -16.57 -19.06
C SER A 138 3.42 -16.07 -20.15
N ASN A 139 4.59 -16.70 -20.23
CA ASN A 139 5.58 -16.46 -21.27
C ASN A 139 5.06 -16.89 -22.66
N ARG A 140 4.04 -17.76 -22.73
CA ARG A 140 3.47 -18.22 -24.01
C ARG A 140 2.87 -17.09 -24.84
N LYS A 141 2.37 -16.00 -24.22
CA LYS A 141 1.91 -14.81 -24.97
C LYS A 141 3.06 -14.12 -25.71
N HIS A 142 4.27 -14.12 -25.14
CA HIS A 142 5.48 -13.64 -25.80
C HIS A 142 5.94 -14.59 -26.91
N HIS A 143 5.85 -15.90 -26.71
CA HIS A 143 6.17 -16.90 -27.75
C HIS A 143 5.21 -16.85 -28.94
N LEU A 144 3.91 -16.63 -28.72
CA LEU A 144 2.92 -16.48 -29.80
C LEU A 144 3.19 -15.20 -30.60
N CYS A 145 3.55 -14.09 -29.94
CA CYS A 145 3.89 -12.83 -30.62
C CYS A 145 5.22 -12.92 -31.38
N SER A 146 6.23 -13.60 -30.83
CA SER A 146 7.54 -13.78 -31.49
C SER A 146 7.48 -14.79 -32.64
N THR A 147 6.69 -15.87 -32.54
CA THR A 147 6.43 -16.77 -33.68
C THR A 147 5.68 -16.06 -34.82
N VAL A 148 4.69 -15.20 -34.51
CA VAL A 148 4.00 -14.39 -35.54
C VAL A 148 4.95 -13.40 -36.22
N LYS A 149 5.93 -12.82 -35.50
CA LYS A 149 7.00 -11.99 -36.10
C LYS A 149 7.91 -12.79 -37.04
N LEU A 150 8.20 -14.05 -36.74
CA LEU A 150 9.05 -14.92 -37.58
C LEU A 150 8.35 -15.36 -38.87
N VAL A 151 7.03 -15.59 -38.85
CA VAL A 151 6.24 -15.97 -40.04
C VAL A 151 6.20 -14.82 -41.08
N LYS A 152 6.19 -13.56 -40.63
CA LYS A 152 6.21 -12.38 -41.52
C LYS A 152 7.50 -12.22 -42.33
N LYS A 153 8.63 -12.81 -41.89
CA LYS A 153 9.92 -12.72 -42.61
C LYS A 153 10.07 -13.75 -43.74
N LYS A 154 9.12 -14.67 -43.95
CA LYS A 154 9.29 -15.78 -44.90
C LYS A 154 8.16 -16.00 -45.92
N ILE A 155 7.15 -15.15 -46.00
CA ILE A 155 6.05 -15.31 -46.98
C ILE A 155 6.00 -14.10 -47.93
N ILE A 156 6.47 -14.33 -49.16
CA ILE A 156 6.17 -13.50 -50.33
C ILE A 156 4.67 -13.68 -50.62
N LEU A 157 3.92 -12.57 -50.57
CA LEU A 157 2.45 -12.53 -50.67
C LEU A 157 1.96 -13.05 -52.03
N ARG A 158 1.18 -14.13 -52.05
CA ARG A 158 0.15 -14.36 -53.10
C ARG A 158 -1.15 -14.90 -52.49
N ASN A 159 -2.20 -14.10 -52.70
CA ASN A 159 -3.65 -14.31 -52.53
C ASN A 159 -4.14 -14.99 -51.26
N THR A 160 -4.60 -14.17 -50.33
CA THR A 160 -4.90 -14.58 -48.96
C THR A 160 -6.35 -15.06 -48.74
N SER A 161 -6.47 -16.23 -48.12
CA SER A 161 -7.69 -16.93 -47.73
C SER A 161 -8.38 -16.29 -46.51
N ASN A 162 -9.64 -16.66 -46.24
CA ASN A 162 -10.42 -16.13 -45.10
C ASN A 162 -9.76 -16.38 -43.71
N ARG A 163 -8.84 -17.37 -43.60
CA ARG A 163 -8.01 -17.59 -42.39
C ARG A 163 -6.99 -16.47 -42.15
N GLU A 164 -6.51 -15.79 -43.19
CA GLU A 164 -5.60 -14.65 -43.07
C GLU A 164 -6.31 -13.37 -42.63
N VAL A 165 -7.60 -13.22 -42.90
CA VAL A 165 -8.43 -12.14 -42.34
C VAL A 165 -8.56 -12.31 -40.82
N GLN A 166 -8.81 -13.53 -40.35
CA GLN A 166 -8.87 -13.85 -38.91
C GLN A 166 -7.50 -13.69 -38.22
N SER A 167 -6.42 -14.01 -38.94
CA SER A 167 -5.05 -13.85 -38.46
C SER A 167 -4.64 -12.37 -38.40
N LYS A 168 -5.07 -11.54 -39.38
CA LYS A 168 -4.95 -10.08 -39.35
C LYS A 168 -5.75 -9.45 -38.19
N GLN A 169 -6.95 -9.93 -37.89
CA GLN A 169 -7.73 -9.47 -36.72
C GLN A 169 -7.04 -9.81 -35.39
N ARG A 170 -6.49 -11.04 -35.26
CA ARG A 170 -5.70 -11.42 -34.07
C ARG A 170 -4.42 -10.59 -33.94
N PHE A 171 -3.76 -10.28 -35.06
CA PHE A 171 -2.58 -9.41 -35.11
C PHE A 171 -2.91 -7.96 -34.73
N MET A 172 -3.99 -7.39 -35.27
CA MET A 172 -4.45 -6.04 -34.90
C MET A 172 -4.90 -5.97 -33.44
N ARG A 173 -5.49 -7.05 -32.88
CA ARG A 173 -5.79 -7.14 -31.44
C ARG A 173 -4.53 -7.10 -30.60
N CYS A 174 -3.48 -7.83 -30.99
CA CYS A 174 -2.18 -7.77 -30.31
C CYS A 174 -1.53 -6.38 -30.38
N ILE A 175 -1.67 -5.64 -31.48
CA ILE A 175 -1.13 -4.27 -31.57
C ILE A 175 -1.96 -3.29 -30.75
N MET A 176 -3.29 -3.32 -30.86
CA MET A 176 -4.19 -2.39 -30.17
C MET A 176 -4.15 -2.53 -28.64
N GLU A 177 -3.91 -3.75 -28.12
CA GLU A 177 -3.72 -3.98 -26.68
C GLU A 177 -2.35 -3.50 -26.15
N ASN A 178 -1.39 -3.17 -27.02
CA ASN A 178 -0.05 -2.70 -26.66
C ASN A 178 0.23 -1.24 -27.03
N ILE A 179 -0.68 -0.53 -27.72
CA ILE A 179 -0.52 0.91 -28.05
C ILE A 179 -0.92 1.82 -26.89
N TRP A 180 -1.73 1.35 -25.92
CA TRP A 180 -2.12 2.14 -24.75
C TRP A 180 -1.24 1.92 -23.50
N GLN A 181 -0.07 1.28 -23.63
CA GLN A 181 0.87 1.04 -22.52
C GLN A 181 2.21 1.77 -22.68
N THR A 182 2.25 2.84 -23.47
CA THR A 182 3.36 3.81 -23.53
C THR A 182 2.92 5.16 -23.03
#